data_AF-A0A1G1GSW8-F1
#
_entry.id   AF-A0A1G1GSW8-F1
#
_cell.length_a   1.000
_cell.length_b   1.000
_cell.length_c   1.000
_cell.angle_alpha   90.00
_cell.angle_beta   90.00
_cell.angle_gamma   90.00
#
_symmetry.space_group_name_H-M   'P 1'
#
loop_
_entity.id
_entity.type
_entity.pdbx_description
1 polymer ?
#
loop_
_entity_poly.entity_id
_entity_poly.type
_entity_poly.pdbx_seq_one_letter_code
_entity_poly.pdbx_strand_id
1 'polypeptide(L)'
;MLAISDSVAIDAVAARMMGFNPMNIPYMRMAHEDGLGIGRIEEIEVIGENISNVNFGFSVADNMASKVGNYCWFGPLRSLQKLFFRRPLVYIFVFGYFLYHDYLW
;
A
#
# COMPACT_ATOMS: atom_id res chain seq x y z
N MET A 1 20.85 5.77 3.45
CA MET A 1 20.08 5.04 4.49
C MET A 1 19.54 6.10 5.44
N LEU A 2 18.22 6.24 5.57
CA LEU A 2 17.61 7.12 6.58
C LEU A 2 17.60 6.35 7.89
N ALA A 3 18.40 6.78 8.87
CA ALA A 3 18.35 6.21 10.22
C ALA A 3 17.25 6.93 11.00
N ILE A 4 16.25 6.21 11.49
CA ILE A 4 15.12 6.79 12.20
C ILE A 4 14.66 5.92 13.37
N SER A 5 14.10 6.56 14.40
CA SER A 5 13.46 5.91 15.56
C SER A 5 11.95 5.76 15.41
N ASP A 6 11.32 6.49 14.49
CA ASP A 6 9.87 6.54 14.28
C ASP A 6 9.52 6.10 12.85
N SER A 7 8.74 5.04 12.74
CA SER A 7 8.29 4.48 11.46
C SER A 7 7.29 5.36 10.72
N VAL A 8 6.45 6.12 11.44
CA VAL A 8 5.47 7.04 10.82
C VAL A 8 6.21 8.23 10.21
N ALA A 9 7.25 8.72 10.89
CA ALA A 9 8.04 9.86 10.42
C ALA A 9 8.79 9.57 9.11
N ILE A 10 9.35 8.35 8.94
CA ILE A 10 10.02 7.99 7.68
C ILE A 10 9.04 7.86 6.53
N ASP A 11 7.87 7.29 6.77
CA ASP A 11 6.81 7.21 5.77
C ASP A 11 6.32 8.62 5.39
N ALA A 12 6.20 9.54 6.36
CA ALA A 12 5.84 10.94 6.14
C ALA A 12 6.86 11.63 5.23
N VAL A 13 8.14 11.51 5.57
CA VAL A 13 9.25 12.05 4.77
C VAL A 13 9.22 11.47 3.35
N ALA A 14 9.07 10.16 3.21
CA ALA A 14 9.01 9.50 1.91
C ALA A 14 7.81 9.97 1.08
N ALA A 15 6.62 10.05 1.69
CA ALA A 15 5.41 10.55 1.03
C ALA A 15 5.58 11.99 0.54
N ARG A 16 6.17 12.86 1.36
CA ARG A 16 6.48 14.25 0.98
C ARG A 16 7.46 14.32 -0.19
N MET A 17 8.55 13.54 -0.14
CA MET A 17 9.53 13.49 -1.23
C MET A 17 8.90 13.00 -2.54
N MET A 18 7.98 12.04 -2.46
CA MET A 18 7.20 11.56 -3.62
C MET A 18 6.23 12.62 -4.19
N GLY A 19 5.97 13.71 -3.46
CA GLY A 19 5.05 14.77 -3.87
C GLY A 19 3.64 14.64 -3.29
N PHE A 20 3.42 13.71 -2.36
CA PHE A 20 2.15 13.55 -1.66
C PHE A 20 2.11 14.35 -0.37
N ASN A 21 0.90 14.67 0.10
CA ASN A 21 0.71 15.17 1.45
C ASN A 21 0.53 13.97 2.41
N PRO A 22 1.42 13.76 3.39
CA PRO A 22 1.32 12.66 4.36
C PRO A 22 -0.03 12.59 5.07
N MET A 23 -0.63 13.73 5.39
CA MET A 23 -1.90 13.80 6.11
C MET A 23 -3.11 13.46 5.24
N ASN A 24 -2.96 13.45 3.92
CA ASN A 24 -4.00 12.95 3.00
C ASN A 24 -3.99 11.41 2.92
N ILE A 25 -2.97 10.74 3.44
CA ILE A 25 -2.84 9.30 3.42
C ILE A 25 -3.50 8.74 4.70
N PRO A 26 -4.62 8.00 4.61
CA PRO A 26 -5.46 7.70 5.76
C PRO A 26 -4.73 6.97 6.90
N TYR A 27 -3.91 5.96 6.57
CA TYR A 27 -3.22 5.18 7.60
C TYR A 27 -2.15 6.00 8.34
N MET A 28 -1.49 6.93 7.66
CA MET A 28 -0.48 7.81 8.27
C MET A 28 -1.15 8.84 9.17
N ARG A 29 -2.24 9.45 8.70
CA ARG A 29 -3.04 10.37 9.51
C ARG A 29 -3.56 9.69 10.77
N MET A 30 -4.11 8.48 10.66
CA MET A 30 -4.58 7.71 11.82
C MET A 30 -3.44 7.39 12.79
N ALA A 31 -2.30 6.90 12.29
CA ALA A 31 -1.15 6.61 13.15
C ALA A 31 -0.64 7.84 13.91
N HIS A 32 -0.67 9.02 13.27
CA HIS A 32 -0.32 10.28 13.92
C HIS A 32 -1.36 10.72 14.96
N GLU A 33 -2.65 10.65 14.62
CA GLU A 33 -3.75 10.98 15.53
C GLU A 33 -3.80 10.05 16.76
N ASP A 34 -3.44 8.78 16.58
CA ASP A 34 -3.36 7.77 17.64
C ASP A 34 -2.05 7.85 18.46
N GLY A 35 -1.14 8.77 18.13
CA GLY A 35 0.12 8.96 18.83
C GLY A 35 1.14 7.82 18.65
N LEU A 36 0.98 7.01 17.59
CA LEU A 36 1.90 5.91 17.25
C LEU A 36 3.19 6.39 16.57
N GLY A 37 3.22 7.66 16.17
CA GLY A 37 4.38 8.34 15.60
C GLY A 37 4.01 9.71 15.01
N ILE A 38 4.96 10.38 14.37
CA ILE A 38 4.80 11.73 13.84
C ILE A 38 4.57 11.68 12.32
N GLY A 39 3.36 12.05 11.87
CA GLY A 39 2.99 12.09 10.45
C GLY A 39 3.11 13.47 9.79
N ARG A 40 3.25 14.53 10.59
CA ARG A 40 3.34 15.92 10.10
C ARG A 40 4.79 16.30 9.84
N ILE A 41 5.08 16.78 8.64
CA ILE A 41 6.44 17.14 8.22
C ILE A 41 7.02 18.25 9.09
N GLU A 42 6.17 19.18 9.55
CA GLU A 42 6.57 20.33 10.36
C GLU A 42 7.05 19.92 11.76
N GLU A 43 6.67 18.72 12.22
CA GLU A 43 7.03 18.17 13.53
C GLU A 43 8.23 17.20 13.43
N ILE A 44 8.73 16.93 12.22
CA ILE A 44 9.83 15.99 11.98
C ILE A 44 11.15 16.77 11.79
N GLU A 45 12.11 16.52 12.67
CA GLU A 45 13.47 17.02 12.52
C GLU A 45 14.27 16.10 11.58
N VAL A 46 14.72 16.64 10.45
CA VAL A 46 15.57 15.91 9.49
C VAL A 46 17.02 16.34 9.72
N ILE A 47 17.83 15.39 10.21
CA ILE A 47 19.26 15.59 10.41
C ILE A 47 20.02 15.17 9.15
N GLY A 48 20.90 16.05 8.65
CA GLY A 48 21.75 15.78 7.50
C GLY A 48 21.33 16.56 6.26
N GLU A 49 20.99 15.85 5.19
CA GLU A 49 20.72 16.48 3.89
C GLU A 49 19.36 17.18 3.89
N ASN A 50 19.33 18.41 3.34
CA ASN A 50 18.10 19.17 3.26
C ASN A 50 17.18 18.60 2.16
N ILE A 51 16.07 18.00 2.59
CA ILE A 51 15.06 17.44 1.69
C ILE A 51 13.91 18.41 1.37
N SER A 52 13.94 19.65 1.88
CA SER A 52 12.82 20.60 1.77
C SER A 52 12.44 20.91 0.31
N ASN A 53 13.41 20.80 -0.61
CA ASN A 53 13.23 21.04 -2.05
C ASN A 53 12.98 19.76 -2.87
N VAL A 54 12.92 18.58 -2.23
CA VAL A 54 12.70 17.31 -2.95
C VAL A 54 11.21 17.09 -3.15
N ASN A 55 10.79 17.06 -4.41
CA ASN A 55 9.45 16.67 -4.82
C ASN A 55 9.52 15.98 -6.18
N PHE A 56 9.28 14.67 -6.22
CA PHE A 56 9.31 13.86 -7.45
C PHE A 56 8.06 14.05 -8.31
N GLY A 57 6.99 14.67 -7.80
CA GLY A 57 5.77 14.98 -8.55
C GLY A 57 5.00 13.73 -8.98
N PHE A 58 5.06 12.64 -8.20
CA PHE A 58 4.28 11.45 -8.54
C PHE A 58 2.78 11.72 -8.39
N SER A 59 2.01 11.08 -9.26
CA SER A 59 0.56 11.07 -9.20
C SER A 59 0.07 9.64 -9.27
N VAL A 60 -0.93 9.32 -8.44
CA VAL A 60 -1.58 8.01 -8.45
C VAL A 60 -3.01 8.23 -8.94
N ALA A 61 -3.43 7.41 -9.89
CA ALA A 61 -4.78 7.43 -10.44
C ALA A 61 -5.40 6.04 -10.39
N ASP A 62 -6.71 5.99 -10.15
CA ASP A 62 -7.48 4.75 -10.20
C ASP A 62 -7.89 4.45 -11.65
N ASN A 63 -7.23 3.44 -12.23
CA ASN A 63 -7.66 2.90 -13.51
C ASN A 63 -8.85 1.92 -13.35
N MET A 64 -9.45 1.49 -14.48
CA MET A 64 -10.60 0.58 -14.44
C MET A 64 -10.27 -0.76 -13.76
N ALA A 65 -9.06 -1.28 -13.96
CA ALA A 65 -8.62 -2.52 -13.34
C ALA A 65 -8.50 -2.37 -11.80
N SER A 66 -7.96 -1.25 -11.31
CA SER A 66 -7.88 -0.94 -9.88
C SER A 66 -9.28 -0.81 -9.26
N LYS A 67 -10.23 -0.19 -9.96
CA LYS A 67 -11.62 -0.08 -9.47
C LYS A 67 -12.32 -1.43 -9.39
N VAL A 68 -12.20 -2.25 -10.43
CA VAL A 68 -12.77 -3.62 -10.45
C VAL A 68 -12.10 -4.48 -9.37
N GLY A 69 -10.77 -4.39 -9.25
CA GLY A 69 -10.01 -5.06 -8.21
C GLY A 69 -10.49 -4.67 -6.82
N ASN A 70 -10.62 -3.37 -6.54
CA ASN A 70 -11.12 -2.87 -5.26
C ASN A 70 -12.55 -3.34 -4.98
N TYR A 71 -13.43 -3.40 -5.99
CA TYR A 71 -14.79 -3.90 -5.83
C TYR A 71 -14.84 -5.41 -5.56
N CYS A 72 -14.01 -6.20 -6.25
CA CYS A 72 -13.88 -7.63 -6.01
C CYS A 72 -13.27 -7.94 -4.64
N TRP A 73 -12.33 -7.11 -4.19
CA TRP A 73 -11.54 -7.38 -2.98
C TRP A 73 -12.14 -6.82 -1.69
N PHE A 74 -12.62 -5.59 -1.75
CA PHE A 74 -13.15 -4.86 -0.60
C PHE A 74 -14.68 -4.64 -0.67
N GLY A 75 -15.32 -4.96 -1.80
CA GLY A 75 -16.76 -4.82 -2.00
C GLY A 75 -17.58 -6.09 -1.70
N PRO A 76 -18.83 -6.17 -2.20
CA PRO A 76 -19.78 -7.26 -1.86
C PRO A 76 -19.33 -8.64 -2.37
N LEU A 77 -18.47 -8.67 -3.39
CA LEU A 77 -17.90 -9.91 -3.93
C LEU A 77 -16.79 -10.51 -3.04
N ARG A 78 -16.38 -9.82 -1.96
CA ARG A 78 -15.40 -10.33 -1.00
C ARG A 78 -15.78 -11.70 -0.42
N SER A 79 -17.07 -11.98 -0.26
CA SER A 79 -17.54 -13.29 0.20
C SER A 79 -17.25 -14.42 -0.79
N LEU A 80 -17.26 -14.14 -2.10
CA LEU A 80 -16.89 -15.12 -3.12
C LEU A 80 -15.42 -15.47 -3.09
N GLN A 81 -14.55 -14.59 -2.59
CA GLN A 81 -13.14 -14.93 -2.38
C GLN A 81 -12.98 -16.14 -1.47
N LYS A 82 -13.84 -16.29 -0.45
CA LYS A 82 -13.81 -17.46 0.43
C LYS A 82 -14.17 -18.74 -0.32
N LEU A 83 -15.00 -18.66 -1.36
CA LEU A 83 -15.38 -19.81 -2.17
C LEU A 83 -14.22 -20.24 -3.09
N PHE A 84 -13.57 -19.30 -3.78
CA PHE A 84 -12.47 -19.59 -4.71
C PHE A 84 -11.14 -19.90 -4.03
N PHE A 85 -10.85 -19.25 -2.89
CA PHE A 85 -9.55 -19.34 -2.21
C PHE A 85 -9.58 -20.17 -0.92
N ARG A 86 -10.65 -20.94 -0.65
CA ARG A 86 -10.67 -21.95 0.42
C ARG A 86 -10.95 -23.34 -0.12
N ARG A 87 -10.66 -24.34 0.72
CA ARG A 87 -10.94 -25.75 0.41
C ARG A 87 -12.45 -25.97 0.30
N PRO A 88 -12.93 -26.82 -0.64
CA PRO A 88 -12.13 -27.62 -1.58
C PRO A 88 -11.82 -26.93 -2.91
N LEU A 89 -12.44 -25.79 -3.24
CA LEU A 89 -12.40 -25.21 -4.59
C LEU A 89 -11.01 -24.74 -5.02
N VAL A 90 -10.17 -24.33 -4.07
CA VAL A 90 -8.78 -23.93 -4.34
C VAL A 90 -7.99 -25.02 -5.08
N TYR A 91 -8.33 -26.31 -4.87
CA TYR A 91 -7.64 -27.42 -5.54
C TYR A 91 -7.88 -27.47 -7.04
N ILE A 92 -8.96 -26.87 -7.56
CA ILE A 92 -9.21 -26.78 -9.01
C ILE A 92 -8.13 -25.89 -9.65
N PHE A 93 -7.76 -24.78 -9.01
CA PHE A 93 -6.67 -23.92 -9.50
C PHE A 93 -5.31 -24.61 -9.40
N VAL A 94 -5.06 -25.36 -8.33
CA VAL A 94 -3.83 -26.15 -8.18
C VAL A 94 -3.73 -27.22 -9.27
N PHE A 95 -4.83 -27.95 -9.54
CA PHE A 95 -4.87 -28.96 -10.59
C PHE A 95 -4.74 -28.34 -11.99
N GLY A 96 -5.38 -27.19 -12.24
CA GLY A 96 -5.22 -26.45 -13.49
C GLY A 96 -3.79 -25.95 -13.71
N TYR A 97 -3.13 -25.47 -12.64
CA TYR A 97 -1.72 -25.07 -12.69
C TYR A 97 -0.81 -26.26 -13.01
N PHE A 98 -1.03 -27.41 -12.35
CA PHE A 98 -0.33 -28.66 -12.65
C PHE A 98 -0.51 -29.07 -14.12
N LEU A 99 -1.74 -29.08 -14.64
CA LEU A 99 -1.98 -29.41 -16.05
C LEU A 99 -1.30 -28.41 -17.01
N TYR A 100 -1.30 -27.12 -16.65
CA TYR A 100 -0.68 -26.10 -17.49
C TYR A 100 0.84 -26.26 -17.56
N HIS A 101 1.51 -26.47 -16.42
CA HIS A 101 2.98 -26.53 -16.36
C HIS A 101 3.58 -27.91 -16.61
N ASP A 102 2.84 -28.99 -16.42
CA ASP A 102 3.38 -30.35 -16.60
C ASP A 102 2.95 -30.97 -17.95
N TYR A 103 1.91 -30.46 -18.61
CA TYR A 103 1.36 -31.04 -19.85
C TYR A 103 1.22 -30.07 -21.03
N LEU A 104 1.06 -28.76 -20.81
CA LEU A 104 0.83 -27.78 -21.88
C LEU A 104 2.04 -26.87 -22.16
N TRP A 105 2.86 -26.62 -21.15
CA TRP A 105 4.16 -25.94 -21.25
C TRP A 105 5.27 -26.98 -21.10
#